data_AF-A0A975LC24-F1
#
_entry.id   AF-A0A975LC24-F1
#
_cell.length_a   1.000
_cell.length_b   1.000
_cell.length_c   1.000
_cell.angle_alpha   90.00
_cell.angle_beta   90.00
_cell.angle_gamma   90.00
#
_symmetry.space_group_name_H-M   'P 1'
#
loop_
_entity.id
_entity.type
_entity.pdbx_description
1 polymer ?
#
loop_
_entity_poly.entity_id
_entity_poly.type
_entity_poly.pdbx_seq_one_letter_code
_entity_poly.pdbx_strand_id
1 'polypeptide(L)'
;MDVIEQLRQLQDELTARGLCSVISDKAHWFTLDPVPTLTCCTYLGRAQVTVTTDGLYQWLDGEGNDRTHPSVHLGRIVNALVLTRAGTSTPTELPEGNRPPPGHRPPLPRRGDERPHQGRQW
;
A
#
# COMPACT_ATOMS: atom_id res chain seq x y z
N MET A 1 -17.98 4.51 -15.91
CA MET A 1 -17.44 5.32 -14.80
C MET A 1 -16.01 4.87 -14.61
N ASP A 2 -15.07 5.81 -14.47
CA ASP A 2 -13.65 5.49 -14.39
C ASP A 2 -13.27 4.94 -13.00
N VAL A 3 -12.52 3.83 -12.97
CA VAL A 3 -12.15 3.14 -11.73
C VAL A 3 -11.22 4.00 -10.86
N ILE A 4 -10.28 4.72 -11.48
CA ILE A 4 -9.37 5.60 -10.75
C ILE A 4 -10.14 6.76 -10.15
N GLU A 5 -11.12 7.31 -10.88
CA GLU A 5 -11.99 8.36 -10.36
C GLU A 5 -12.79 7.89 -9.13
N GLN A 6 -13.35 6.68 -9.15
CA GLN A 6 -14.04 6.10 -7.99
C GLN A 6 -13.12 5.94 -6.78
N LEU A 7 -11.91 5.41 -6.98
CA LEU A 7 -10.93 5.26 -5.91
C LEU A 7 -10.48 6.61 -5.36
N ARG A 8 -10.35 7.65 -6.21
CA ARG A 8 -10.05 9.01 -5.77
C ARG A 8 -11.16 9.58 -4.89
N GLN A 9 -12.41 9.42 -5.29
CA GLN A 9 -13.54 9.87 -4.47
C GLN A 9 -13.56 9.16 -3.10
N LEU A 10 -13.25 7.85 -3.07
CA LEU A 10 -13.11 7.11 -1.82
C LEU A 10 -11.92 7.61 -0.97
N GLN A 11 -10.79 7.93 -1.62
CA GLN A 11 -9.61 8.53 -0.97
C GLN A 11 -9.94 9.87 -0.32
N ASP A 12 -10.72 10.72 -1.01
CA ASP A 12 -11.17 12.01 -0.50
C ASP A 12 -12.08 11.82 0.73
N GLU A 13 -13.04 10.89 0.69
CA GLU A 13 -13.91 10.58 1.84
C GLU A 13 -13.11 10.04 3.05
N LEU A 14 -12.12 9.18 2.81
CA LEU A 14 -11.19 8.72 3.85
C LEU A 14 -10.41 9.89 4.44
N THR A 15 -9.88 10.77 3.60
CA THR A 15 -9.10 11.95 3.99
C THR A 15 -9.95 12.93 4.80
N ALA A 16 -11.22 13.15 4.41
CA ALA A 16 -12.18 13.97 5.14
C ALA A 16 -12.43 13.46 6.57
N ARG A 17 -12.21 12.16 6.81
CA ARG A 17 -12.31 11.51 8.13
C ARG A 17 -10.97 11.38 8.85
N GLY A 18 -9.91 11.99 8.32
CA GLY A 18 -8.56 11.93 8.88
C GLY A 18 -7.84 10.60 8.62
N LEU A 19 -8.33 9.77 7.70
CA LEU A 19 -7.74 8.48 7.35
C LEU A 19 -6.89 8.64 6.10
N CYS A 20 -5.58 8.40 6.22
CA CYS A 20 -4.70 8.45 5.05
C CYS A 20 -4.81 7.17 4.21
N SER A 21 -4.71 7.32 2.89
CA SER A 21 -4.70 6.24 1.92
C SER A 21 -3.92 6.65 0.67
N VAL A 22 -3.47 5.67 -0.12
CA VAL A 22 -2.70 5.89 -1.35
C VAL A 22 -3.21 4.96 -2.46
N ILE A 23 -3.44 5.51 -3.64
CA ILE A 23 -3.80 4.74 -4.83
C ILE A 23 -2.52 4.25 -5.52
N SER A 24 -2.47 2.99 -5.89
CA SER A 24 -1.34 2.35 -6.56
C SER A 24 -1.82 1.21 -7.46
N ASP A 25 -1.14 1.00 -8.59
CA ASP A 25 -1.46 -0.07 -9.54
C ASP A 25 -0.62 -1.35 -9.29
N LYS A 26 -0.45 -1.74 -8.02
CA LYS A 26 0.36 -2.91 -7.67
C LYS A 26 -0.40 -4.21 -7.89
N ALA A 27 0.35 -5.30 -8.12
CA ALA A 27 -0.19 -6.65 -8.11
C ALA A 27 -0.99 -6.88 -6.82
N HIS A 28 -2.15 -7.51 -6.96
CA HIS A 28 -3.17 -7.59 -5.93
C HIS A 28 -3.34 -9.03 -5.43
N TRP A 29 -3.95 -9.22 -4.27
CA TRP A 29 -4.07 -10.56 -3.67
C TRP A 29 -4.92 -11.55 -4.48
N PHE A 30 -5.79 -11.06 -5.40
CA PHE A 30 -6.59 -11.92 -6.28
C PHE A 30 -6.11 -11.98 -7.74
N THR A 31 -5.17 -11.12 -8.16
CA THR A 31 -4.70 -11.09 -9.55
C THR A 31 -3.26 -10.62 -9.68
N LEU A 32 -2.53 -11.24 -10.61
CA LEU A 32 -1.18 -10.86 -11.00
C LEU A 32 -1.15 -9.63 -11.91
N ASP A 33 -2.27 -9.33 -12.58
CA ASP A 33 -2.38 -8.11 -13.37
C ASP A 33 -2.45 -6.88 -12.47
N PRO A 34 -1.76 -5.78 -12.83
CA PRO A 34 -1.84 -4.54 -12.08
C PRO A 34 -3.26 -3.98 -12.17
N VAL A 35 -3.92 -3.88 -11.02
CA VAL A 35 -5.24 -3.26 -10.90
C VAL A 35 -5.17 -2.03 -10.01
N PRO A 36 -5.89 -0.95 -10.36
CA PRO A 36 -6.00 0.22 -9.48
C PRO A 36 -6.45 -0.20 -8.09
N THR A 37 -5.61 0.09 -7.09
CA THR A 37 -5.86 -0.31 -5.71
C THR A 37 -5.64 0.86 -4.78
N LEU A 38 -6.60 1.12 -3.91
CA LEU A 38 -6.47 2.06 -2.81
C LEU A 38 -5.97 1.32 -1.57
N THR A 39 -4.76 1.65 -1.13
CA THR A 39 -4.15 1.10 0.10
C THR A 39 -4.37 2.08 1.24
N CYS A 40 -5.07 1.64 2.28
CA CYS A 40 -5.33 2.40 3.48
C CYS A 40 -4.11 2.44 4.43
N CYS A 41 -4.17 3.32 5.43
CA CYS A 41 -3.13 3.44 6.44
C CYS A 41 -3.08 2.25 7.41
N THR A 42 -2.03 2.22 8.22
CA THR A 42 -1.81 1.21 9.27
C THR A 42 -2.91 1.17 10.33
N TYR A 43 -3.61 2.30 10.55
CA TYR A 43 -4.77 2.32 11.45
C TYR A 43 -5.90 1.40 10.95
N LEU A 44 -6.09 1.33 9.64
CA LEU A 44 -6.98 0.38 8.96
C LEU A 44 -6.24 -0.91 8.60
N GLY A 45 -5.06 -1.14 9.20
CA GLY A 45 -4.21 -2.30 9.00
C GLY A 45 -3.75 -2.54 7.55
N ARG A 46 -3.61 -1.48 6.76
CA ARG A 46 -3.21 -1.55 5.34
C ARG A 46 -4.23 -2.27 4.45
N ALA A 47 -5.52 -2.14 4.76
CA ALA A 47 -6.60 -2.61 3.91
C ALA A 47 -6.38 -2.18 2.45
N GLN A 48 -6.57 -3.12 1.52
CA GLN A 48 -6.51 -2.89 0.08
C GLN A 48 -7.92 -2.90 -0.47
N VAL A 49 -8.30 -1.82 -1.15
CA VAL A 49 -9.62 -1.63 -1.74
C VAL A 49 -9.48 -1.50 -3.24
N THR A 50 -10.21 -2.34 -3.98
CA THR A 50 -10.31 -2.30 -5.43
C THR A 50 -11.74 -2.02 -5.86
N VAL A 51 -11.91 -1.71 -7.13
CA VAL A 51 -13.21 -1.57 -7.78
C VAL A 51 -13.30 -2.58 -8.90
N THR A 52 -14.37 -3.37 -8.93
CA THR A 52 -14.63 -4.33 -10.01
C THR A 52 -15.04 -3.61 -11.30
N THR A 53 -15.01 -4.33 -12.42
CA THR A 53 -15.52 -3.83 -13.71
C THR A 53 -16.99 -3.39 -13.63
N ASP A 54 -17.77 -4.02 -12.75
CA ASP A 54 -19.17 -3.68 -12.47
C ASP A 54 -19.33 -2.48 -11.51
N GLY A 55 -18.24 -1.86 -11.06
CA GLY A 55 -18.23 -0.69 -10.19
C GLY A 55 -18.47 -1.02 -8.71
N LEU A 56 -18.17 -2.24 -8.27
CA LEU A 56 -18.34 -2.67 -6.88
C LEU A 56 -17.02 -2.52 -6.13
N TYR A 57 -17.06 -2.04 -4.88
CA TYR A 57 -15.88 -1.94 -4.04
C TYR A 57 -15.58 -3.29 -3.40
N GLN A 58 -14.33 -3.74 -3.46
CA GLN A 58 -13.87 -5.01 -2.91
C GLN A 58 -12.68 -4.82 -1.99
N TRP A 59 -12.64 -5.57 -0.88
CA TRP A 59 -11.52 -5.62 0.05
C TRP A 59 -11.52 -6.93 0.85
N LEU A 60 -10.44 -7.22 1.55
CA LEU A 60 -10.38 -8.32 2.52
C LEU A 60 -10.73 -7.81 3.91
N ASP A 61 -11.60 -8.53 4.63
CA ASP A 61 -11.82 -8.24 6.04
C ASP A 61 -10.65 -8.67 6.93
N GLY A 62 -10.75 -8.34 8.21
CA GLY A 62 -9.78 -8.71 9.23
C GLY A 62 -9.70 -10.20 9.54
N GLU A 63 -10.27 -11.09 8.73
CA GLU A 63 -10.09 -12.54 8.75
C GLU A 63 -9.62 -13.08 7.38
N GLY A 64 -9.43 -12.20 6.39
CA GLY A 64 -9.03 -12.56 5.03
C GLY A 64 -10.18 -12.99 4.13
N ASN A 65 -11.44 -12.73 4.50
CA ASN A 65 -12.58 -13.01 3.64
C ASN A 65 -12.86 -11.86 2.67
N ASP A 66 -13.27 -12.19 1.44
CA ASP A 66 -13.79 -11.22 0.48
C ASP A 66 -14.98 -10.47 1.06
N ARG A 67 -14.90 -9.14 0.94
CA ARG A 67 -16.04 -8.25 1.13
C ARG A 67 -16.24 -7.46 -0.15
N THR A 68 -17.45 -7.56 -0.68
CA THR A 68 -17.91 -6.77 -1.83
C THR A 68 -19.03 -5.82 -1.39
N HIS A 69 -18.97 -4.55 -1.79
CA HIS A 69 -19.98 -3.55 -1.47
C HIS A 69 -20.46 -2.80 -2.72
N PRO A 70 -21.77 -2.85 -3.03
CA PRO A 70 -22.33 -2.23 -4.24
C PRO A 70 -22.67 -0.73 -4.10
N SER A 71 -22.28 -0.07 -3.01
CA SER A 71 -22.90 1.22 -2.70
C SER A 71 -22.22 2.39 -3.39
N VAL A 72 -23.02 3.26 -4.00
CA VAL A 72 -22.62 4.59 -4.46
C VAL A 72 -22.35 5.59 -3.32
N HIS A 73 -22.69 5.23 -2.07
CA HIS A 73 -22.44 6.10 -0.91
C HIS A 73 -21.10 5.76 -0.25
N LEU A 74 -20.07 6.52 -0.62
CA LEU A 74 -18.69 6.37 -0.13
C LEU A 74 -18.59 6.32 1.39
N GLY A 75 -19.39 7.13 2.09
CA GLY A 75 -19.38 7.14 3.56
C GLY A 75 -19.82 5.83 4.20
N ARG A 76 -20.66 5.01 3.53
CA ARG A 76 -21.03 3.67 3.99
C ARG A 76 -19.91 2.67 3.76
N ILE A 77 -19.20 2.79 2.63
CA ILE A 77 -18.03 1.96 2.32
C ILE A 77 -16.94 2.19 3.36
N VAL A 78 -16.63 3.45 3.69
CA VAL A 78 -15.65 3.75 4.73
C VAL A 78 -16.06 3.21 6.09
N ASN A 79 -17.34 3.33 6.47
CA ASN A 79 -17.82 2.71 7.72
C ASN A 79 -17.67 1.18 7.69
N ALA A 80 -18.00 0.52 6.57
CA ALA A 80 -17.85 -0.93 6.42
C ALA A 80 -16.37 -1.36 6.49
N LEU A 81 -15.46 -0.61 5.89
CA LEU A 81 -14.01 -0.84 5.98
C LEU A 81 -13.50 -0.78 7.42
N VAL A 82 -13.94 0.23 8.18
CA VAL A 82 -13.60 0.38 9.61
C VAL A 82 -14.17 -0.79 10.43
N LEU A 83 -15.45 -1.14 10.21
CA LEU A 83 -16.13 -2.20 10.96
C LEU A 83 -15.57 -3.60 10.70
N THR A 84 -15.21 -3.89 9.46
CA THR A 84 -14.66 -5.20 9.04
C THR A 84 -13.22 -5.38 9.49
N ARG A 85 -12.60 -4.37 10.11
CA ARG A 85 -11.20 -4.41 10.55
C ARG A 85 -10.29 -4.91 9.43
N ALA A 86 -10.49 -4.40 8.21
CA ALA A 86 -9.91 -4.87 6.95
C ALA A 86 -8.37 -4.96 6.87
N GLY A 87 -7.66 -4.70 7.96
CA GLY A 87 -6.24 -4.94 8.07
C GLY A 87 -5.74 -5.52 9.40
N THR A 88 -6.61 -6.02 10.28
CA THR A 88 -6.19 -6.68 11.53
C THR A 88 -5.75 -8.13 11.35
N SER A 89 -6.11 -8.79 10.25
CA SER A 89 -5.47 -10.05 9.79
C SER A 89 -4.75 -9.80 8.49
N THR A 90 -3.80 -8.86 8.47
CA THR A 90 -2.76 -8.95 7.46
C THR A 90 -2.11 -10.34 7.63
N PRO A 91 -2.14 -11.26 6.65
CA PRO A 91 -1.03 -12.20 6.56
C PRO A 91 0.22 -11.32 6.47
N THR A 92 1.19 -11.57 7.35
CA THR A 92 2.43 -10.79 7.48
C THR A 92 3.19 -10.65 6.14
N GLU A 93 2.86 -11.45 5.12
CA GLU A 93 3.66 -11.57 3.90
C GLU A 93 2.76 -11.68 2.66
N LEU A 94 2.73 -10.63 1.83
CA LEU A 94 2.68 -10.85 0.37
C LEU A 94 4.00 -11.52 -0.02
N PRO A 95 4.05 -12.50 -0.96
CA PRO A 95 5.29 -13.16 -1.34
C PRO A 95 6.32 -12.09 -1.70
N GLU A 96 7.40 -12.04 -0.92
CA GLU A 96 8.49 -11.11 -1.14
C GLU A 96 9.09 -11.42 -2.51
N GLY A 97 8.62 -10.74 -3.55
CA GLY A 97 9.34 -10.58 -4.79
C GLY A 97 10.68 -9.93 -4.44
N ASN A 98 11.70 -10.76 -4.23
CA ASN A 98 13.10 -10.43 -4.05
C ASN A 98 13.39 -9.26 -3.10
N ARG A 99 13.15 -9.43 -1.79
CA ARG A 99 13.94 -8.66 -0.82
C ARG A 99 15.32 -9.33 -0.71
N PRO A 100 16.43 -8.66 -1.09
CA PRO A 100 17.74 -9.16 -0.72
C PRO A 100 17.85 -9.16 0.81
N PRO A 101 18.49 -10.20 1.41
CA PRO A 101 18.58 -10.32 2.85
C PRO A 101 19.23 -9.08 3.47
N PRO A 102 18.80 -8.63 4.67
CA PRO A 102 19.43 -7.54 5.38
C PRO A 102 20.82 -7.98 5.85
N GLY A 103 21.83 -7.75 5.00
CA GLY A 103 23.20 -8.17 5.29
C GLY A 103 24.24 -7.81 4.23
N HIS A 104 23.84 -7.55 2.99
CA HIS A 104 24.78 -7.12 1.95
C HIS A 104 24.48 -5.71 1.46
N ARG A 105 24.86 -4.72 2.27
CA ARG A 105 25.22 -3.41 1.69
C ARG A 105 26.69 -3.52 1.26
N PRO A 106 27.03 -3.36 -0.03
CA PRO A 106 28.43 -3.09 -0.38
C PRO A 106 28.87 -1.83 0.37
N PRO A 107 30.06 -1.80 0.97
CA PRO A 107 30.49 -0.64 1.74
C PRO A 107 30.56 0.58 0.83
N LEU A 108 29.86 1.65 1.23
CA LEU A 108 29.97 2.96 0.58
C LEU A 108 31.43 3.46 0.71
N PRO A 109 32.01 4.06 -0.34
CA PRO A 109 33.35 4.63 -0.25
C PRO A 109 33.33 5.76 0.79
N ARG A 110 34.13 5.62 1.86
CA ARG A 110 34.35 6.70 2.83
C ARG A 110 35.10 7.83 2.13
N ARG A 111 34.38 8.90 1.81
CA ARG A 111 34.96 10.20 1.49
C ARG A 111 35.53 10.82 2.76
N GLY A 112 36.85 11.03 2.79
CA GLY A 112 37.51 11.97 3.71
C GLY A 112 38.34 11.34 4.82
N ASP A 113 39.52 10.82 4.48
CA ASP A 113 40.70 11.01 5.33
C ASP A 113 41.76 11.69 4.46
N GLU A 114 41.56 12.99 4.23
CA GLU A 114 42.66 13.87 3.87
C GLU A 114 43.23 14.41 5.18
N ARG A 115 44.49 14.05 5.48
CA ARG A 115 45.42 14.96 6.16
C ARG A 115 46.88 14.67 5.78
N PRO A 116 47.76 15.69 5.92
CA PRO A 116 48.74 16.03 4.88
C PRO A 116 50.20 15.75 5.28
N HIS A 117 51.10 15.98 4.31
CA HIS A 117 52.57 16.02 4.38
C HIS A 117 53.24 14.64 4.56
N GLN A 118 54.34 14.28 3.89
CA GLN A 118 55.54 15.05 3.50
C GLN A 118 56.37 14.19 2.51
N GLY A 119 57.34 14.79 1.80
CA GLY A 119 58.11 14.24 0.66
C GLY A 119 58.83 12.88 0.88
N ARG A 120 59.47 12.26 -0.12
CA ARG A 120 60.41 12.73 -1.16
C ARG A 120 60.39 11.72 -2.34
N GLN A 121 60.55 12.11 -3.61
CA GLN A 121 61.80 12.02 -4.40
C GLN A 121 62.75 10.90 -3.91
N TRP A 122 63.14 9.87 -4.67
CA TRP A 122 63.53 9.76 -6.09
C TRP A 122 63.13 8.40 -6.65
#